data_AF-A0A412KLN7-F1
#
_entry.id   AF-A0A412KLN7-F1
#
_cell.length_a   1.000
_cell.length_b   1.000
_cell.length_c   1.000
_cell.angle_alpha   90.00
_cell.angle_beta   90.00
_cell.angle_gamma   90.00
#
_symmetry.space_group_name_H-M   'P 1'
#
loop_
_entity.id
_entity.type
_entity.pdbx_description
1 polymer ?
#
loop_
_entity_poly.entity_id
_entity_poly.type
_entity_poly.pdbx_seq_one_letter_code
_entity_poly.pdbx_strand_id
1 'polypeptide(L)'
;MCSTGRKTVWNRQGGTGFPSSCCIQWYCSGFVCGGEVFHSHRGFETELGHVSINCKGLQCSCGNRGCLEMYASSYVVREKLKKITGLNLSYADYFKIHDRPEVEDILEEMIQDISAGLVSIINMLQPEMIVLGYDGIDWPEDYVKKLEILINDRKIAQDGWNIPVKKAYFGKQAQLVGAAALVVNSIFKGELQFFV
;
A
#
# COMPACT_ATOMS: atom_id res chain seq x y z
N MET A 1 9.28 35.90 14.30
CA MET A 1 9.97 35.23 13.17
C MET A 1 10.24 33.80 13.59
N CYS A 2 9.53 32.86 12.99
CA CYS A 2 9.55 31.44 13.32
C CYS A 2 10.69 30.77 12.52
N SER A 3 11.72 30.26 13.19
CA SER A 3 12.77 29.45 12.56
C SER A 3 12.47 27.97 12.81
N THR A 4 11.94 27.34 11.77
CA THR A 4 11.69 25.90 11.62
C THR A 4 13.01 25.14 11.55
N GLY A 5 13.44 24.58 12.68
CA GLY A 5 14.51 23.59 12.74
C GLY A 5 13.94 22.19 12.94
N ARG A 6 13.84 21.39 11.88
CA ARG A 6 13.80 19.92 11.99
C ARG A 6 14.48 19.30 10.78
N LYS A 7 15.77 19.02 10.95
CA LYS A 7 16.52 18.07 10.13
C LYS A 7 16.08 16.66 10.53
N THR A 8 15.55 15.89 9.59
CA THR A 8 15.64 14.42 9.62
C THR A 8 16.30 14.00 8.31
N VAL A 9 17.61 14.21 8.26
CA VAL A 9 18.51 13.60 7.29
C VAL A 9 18.91 12.26 7.91
N TRP A 10 18.49 11.17 7.30
CA TRP A 10 18.88 9.82 7.68
C TRP A 10 20.36 9.62 7.33
N ASN A 11 21.24 9.81 8.32
CA ASN A 11 22.66 9.58 8.18
C ASN A 11 22.98 8.22 8.82
N ARG A 12 23.05 7.17 8.01
CA ARG A 12 23.67 5.90 8.45
C ARG A 12 25.17 6.12 8.37
N GLN A 13 25.84 6.09 9.52
CA GLN A 13 27.29 6.22 9.60
C GLN A 13 27.96 5.13 8.76
N GLY A 14 28.87 5.54 7.87
CA GLY A 14 29.92 4.69 7.29
C GLY A 14 29.51 3.81 6.11
N GLY A 15 29.50 4.39 4.90
CA GLY A 15 29.47 3.62 3.65
C GLY A 15 29.08 4.50 2.46
N THR A 16 30.02 4.79 1.57
CA THR A 16 29.78 5.46 0.29
C THR A 16 29.02 4.50 -0.65
N GLY A 17 27.71 4.40 -0.48
CA GLY A 17 26.82 3.68 -1.37
C GLY A 17 25.44 4.31 -1.32
N PHE A 18 24.85 4.61 -2.49
CA PHE A 18 23.47 5.03 -2.57
C PHE A 18 22.59 3.97 -1.87
N PRO A 19 21.75 4.31 -0.89
CA PRO A 19 20.86 3.32 -0.29
C PRO A 19 19.83 2.94 -1.34
N SER A 20 19.92 1.71 -1.83
CA SER A 20 18.96 1.14 -2.75
C SER A 20 17.70 0.72 -1.99
N SER A 21 16.95 1.70 -1.49
CA SER A 21 15.74 1.46 -0.68
C SER A 21 14.62 0.89 -1.55
N CYS A 22 13.96 -0.18 -1.09
CA CYS A 22 12.86 -0.81 -1.82
C CYS A 22 11.53 -0.73 -1.05
N CYS A 23 10.49 -0.22 -1.69
CA CYS A 23 9.18 0.08 -1.08
C CYS A 23 8.05 -0.47 -1.95
N ILE A 24 6.94 -0.89 -1.32
CA ILE A 24 5.74 -1.37 -2.02
C ILE A 24 4.55 -0.47 -1.74
N GLN A 25 3.79 -0.11 -2.76
CA GLN A 25 2.51 0.58 -2.61
C GLN A 25 1.34 -0.40 -2.53
N TRP A 26 0.47 -0.24 -1.53
CA TRP A 26 -0.77 -1.01 -1.43
C TRP A 26 -1.92 -0.31 -2.17
N TYR A 27 -2.62 -1.09 -3.03
CA TYR A 27 -3.66 -0.73 -4.00
C TYR A 27 -3.15 -0.04 -5.28
N CYS A 28 -3.26 -0.72 -6.44
CA CYS A 28 -2.47 -0.47 -7.67
C CYS A 28 -0.97 -0.43 -7.35
N SER A 29 -0.37 -1.62 -7.28
CA SER A 29 0.93 -1.78 -6.67
C SER A 29 2.07 -1.30 -7.56
N GLY A 30 2.72 -0.23 -7.13
CA GLY A 30 4.09 0.06 -7.50
C GLY A 30 5.07 -0.63 -6.55
N PHE A 31 6.11 -1.23 -7.11
CA PHE A 31 7.31 -1.62 -6.37
C PHE A 31 8.42 -0.67 -6.78
N VAL A 32 9.04 0.01 -5.83
CA VAL A 32 10.20 0.87 -6.06
C VAL A 32 11.39 0.15 -5.46
N CYS A 33 12.51 0.07 -6.17
CA CYS A 33 13.73 -0.53 -5.64
C CYS A 33 14.95 0.18 -6.24
N GLY A 34 15.92 0.57 -5.40
CA GLY A 34 17.06 1.35 -5.92
C GLY A 34 16.71 2.78 -6.34
N GLY A 35 15.54 3.30 -5.95
CA GLY A 35 15.01 4.57 -6.44
C GLY A 35 14.33 4.48 -7.81
N GLU A 36 14.26 3.29 -8.41
CA GLU A 36 13.60 3.05 -9.69
C GLU A 36 12.26 2.33 -9.48
N VAL A 37 11.25 2.70 -10.27
CA VAL A 37 9.99 1.97 -10.31
C VAL A 37 10.22 0.67 -11.08
N PHE A 38 9.88 -0.45 -10.45
CA PHE A 38 9.94 -1.74 -11.09
C PHE A 38 8.83 -1.85 -12.14
N HIS A 39 9.24 -2.07 -13.38
CA HIS A 39 8.35 -2.37 -14.48
C HIS A 39 8.49 -3.84 -14.85
N SER A 40 7.38 -4.57 -14.92
CA SER A 40 7.44 -5.93 -15.46
C SER A 40 7.81 -5.91 -16.94
N HIS A 41 8.29 -7.04 -17.45
CA HIS A 41 8.67 -7.21 -18.86
C HIS A 41 7.55 -6.81 -19.86
N ARG A 42 6.28 -6.81 -19.43
CA ARG A 42 5.13 -6.45 -20.27
C ARG A 42 4.52 -5.07 -19.96
N GLY A 43 5.20 -4.25 -19.17
CA GLY A 43 4.70 -2.93 -18.79
C GLY A 43 3.53 -2.95 -17.81
N PHE A 44 3.13 -4.12 -17.31
CA PHE A 44 2.25 -4.21 -16.15
C PHE A 44 3.05 -3.90 -14.89
N GLU A 45 2.48 -3.07 -14.04
CA GLU A 45 2.99 -2.86 -12.68
C GLU A 45 2.72 -4.14 -11.87
N THR A 46 3.30 -4.25 -10.67
CA THR A 46 2.90 -5.32 -9.76
C THR A 46 1.38 -5.25 -9.56
N GLU A 47 0.66 -6.38 -9.48
CA GLU A 47 -0.80 -6.43 -9.33
C GLU A 47 -1.19 -7.18 -8.04
N LEU A 48 -0.89 -6.58 -6.89
CA LEU A 48 -1.10 -7.20 -5.57
C LEU A 48 -2.56 -7.52 -5.29
N GLY A 49 -3.50 -6.76 -5.85
CA GLY A 49 -4.93 -7.04 -5.74
C GLY A 49 -5.33 -8.40 -6.32
N HIS A 50 -4.58 -8.91 -7.30
CA HIS A 50 -4.85 -10.18 -7.96
C HIS A 50 -4.08 -11.38 -7.36
N VAL A 51 -3.24 -11.16 -6.34
CA VAL A 51 -2.61 -12.24 -5.58
C VAL A 51 -3.70 -13.07 -4.90
N SER A 52 -3.64 -14.38 -5.07
CA SER A 52 -4.61 -15.30 -4.47
C SER A 52 -4.27 -15.51 -3.00
N ILE A 53 -5.17 -15.11 -2.11
CA ILE A 53 -5.11 -15.40 -0.67
C ILE A 53 -5.95 -16.64 -0.30
N ASN A 54 -6.80 -17.11 -1.21
CA ASN A 54 -7.61 -18.31 -1.03
C ASN A 54 -7.80 -19.05 -2.36
N CYS A 55 -7.05 -20.12 -2.59
CA CYS A 55 -7.09 -20.89 -3.84
C CYS A 55 -8.47 -21.53 -4.15
N LYS A 56 -9.35 -21.65 -3.15
CA LYS A 56 -10.74 -22.12 -3.29
C LYS A 56 -11.76 -20.98 -3.15
N GLY A 57 -11.29 -19.74 -3.28
CA GLY A 57 -12.04 -18.52 -3.03
C GLY A 57 -12.95 -18.07 -4.19
N LEU A 58 -13.39 -16.81 -4.08
CA LEU A 58 -14.26 -16.15 -5.05
C LEU A 58 -13.61 -16.06 -6.43
N GLN A 59 -14.41 -16.14 -7.49
CA GLN A 59 -13.92 -15.95 -8.85
C GLN A 59 -13.71 -14.46 -9.13
N CYS A 60 -12.53 -14.11 -9.63
CA CYS A 60 -12.19 -12.77 -10.05
C CYS A 60 -12.41 -12.62 -11.56
N SER A 61 -12.71 -11.39 -12.01
CA SER A 61 -12.82 -11.04 -13.44
C SER A 61 -11.51 -11.22 -14.21
N CYS A 62 -10.35 -11.24 -13.53
CA CYS A 62 -9.06 -11.55 -14.15
C CYS A 62 -8.91 -13.03 -14.55
N GLY A 63 -9.86 -13.90 -14.15
CA GLY A 63 -9.88 -15.33 -14.43
C GLY A 63 -9.32 -16.21 -13.30
N ASN A 64 -8.64 -15.63 -12.31
CA ASN A 64 -8.12 -16.35 -11.14
C ASN A 64 -9.20 -16.52 -10.03
N ARG A 65 -8.87 -17.27 -8.98
CA ARG A 65 -9.69 -17.40 -7.76
C ARG A 65 -8.97 -16.88 -6.53
N GLY A 66 -9.73 -16.29 -5.62
CA GLY A 66 -9.24 -15.87 -4.32
C GLY A 66 -8.39 -14.60 -4.34
N CYS A 67 -8.50 -13.79 -5.39
CA CYS A 67 -7.77 -12.54 -5.49
C CYS A 67 -8.08 -11.63 -4.29
N LEU A 68 -7.04 -11.06 -3.68
CA LEU A 68 -7.14 -10.21 -2.48
C LEU A 68 -8.20 -9.10 -2.61
N GLU A 69 -8.32 -8.47 -3.78
CA GLU A 69 -9.31 -7.41 -4.03
C GLU A 69 -10.77 -7.87 -3.81
N MET A 70 -11.05 -9.17 -4.00
CA MET A 70 -12.37 -9.75 -3.83
C MET A 70 -12.80 -9.81 -2.36
N TYR A 71 -11.88 -9.53 -1.44
CA TYR A 71 -12.09 -9.58 0.00
C TYR A 71 -11.86 -8.22 0.66
N ALA A 72 -10.82 -7.50 0.21
CA ALA A 72 -10.32 -6.32 0.91
C ALA A 72 -10.34 -5.02 0.09
N SER A 73 -10.95 -5.00 -1.11
CA SER A 73 -11.19 -3.74 -1.80
C SER A 73 -12.17 -2.87 -1.03
N SER A 74 -12.00 -1.55 -1.08
CA SER A 74 -12.92 -0.61 -0.41
C SER A 74 -14.36 -0.79 -0.84
N TYR A 75 -14.62 -1.17 -2.09
CA TYR A 75 -15.95 -1.51 -2.59
C TYR A 75 -16.53 -2.75 -1.88
N VAL A 76 -15.79 -3.87 -1.85
CA VAL A 76 -16.26 -5.11 -1.20
C VAL A 76 -16.52 -4.88 0.28
N VAL A 77 -15.58 -4.23 0.97
CA VAL A 77 -15.70 -3.94 2.41
C VAL A 77 -16.86 -3.00 2.68
N ARG A 78 -17.04 -1.95 1.88
CA ARG A 78 -18.18 -1.04 1.97
C ARG A 78 -19.52 -1.75 1.79
N GLU A 79 -19.63 -2.67 0.83
CA GLU A 79 -20.87 -3.41 0.59
C GLU A 79 -21.19 -4.38 1.75
N LYS A 80 -20.17 -5.05 2.32
CA LYS A 80 -20.33 -5.83 3.56
C LYS A 80 -20.85 -4.95 4.71
N LEU A 81 -20.24 -3.80 4.92
CA LEU A 81 -20.59 -2.85 5.99
C LEU A 81 -21.99 -2.25 5.80
N LYS A 82 -22.35 -1.88 4.57
CA LYS A 82 -23.69 -1.39 4.23
C LYS A 82 -24.77 -2.42 4.51
N LYS A 83 -24.50 -3.69 4.17
CA LYS A 83 -25.44 -4.79 4.39
C LYS A 83 -25.69 -5.06 5.88
N ILE A 84 -24.64 -5.02 6.72
CA ILE A 84 -24.79 -5.32 8.15
C ILE A 84 -25.35 -4.14 8.95
N THR A 85 -24.93 -2.91 8.64
CA THR A 85 -25.34 -1.71 9.38
C THR A 85 -26.66 -1.13 8.89
N GLY A 86 -27.05 -1.42 7.64
CA GLY A 86 -28.16 -0.75 6.95
C GLY A 86 -27.88 0.71 6.57
N LEU A 87 -26.66 1.22 6.81
CA LEU A 87 -26.27 2.59 6.50
C LEU A 87 -25.61 2.68 5.13
N ASN A 88 -25.79 3.79 4.42
CA ASN A 88 -25.10 4.04 3.16
C ASN A 88 -24.04 5.14 3.34
N LEU A 89 -22.92 4.78 3.96
CA LEU A 89 -21.79 5.68 4.20
C LEU A 89 -20.69 5.51 3.14
N SER A 90 -19.78 6.48 3.05
CA SER A 90 -18.53 6.30 2.30
C SER A 90 -17.62 5.30 3.04
N TYR A 91 -16.68 4.69 2.33
CA TYR A 91 -15.71 3.76 2.94
C TYR A 91 -14.95 4.41 4.12
N ALA A 92 -14.47 5.65 3.93
CA ALA A 92 -13.79 6.42 4.96
C ALA A 92 -14.68 6.72 6.18
N ASP A 93 -15.98 6.95 5.97
CA ASP A 93 -16.90 7.29 7.07
C ASP A 93 -17.22 6.09 7.97
N TYR A 94 -17.07 4.85 7.49
CA TYR A 94 -17.26 3.67 8.34
C TYR A 94 -16.24 3.58 9.47
N PHE A 95 -15.02 4.06 9.26
CA PHE A 95 -14.01 4.15 10.31
C PHE A 95 -14.43 5.07 11.47
N LYS A 96 -15.42 5.96 11.28
CA LYS A 96 -15.92 6.84 12.36
C LYS A 96 -16.90 6.14 13.29
N ILE A 97 -17.42 4.98 12.90
CA ILE A 97 -18.38 4.17 13.67
C ILE A 97 -17.83 2.78 13.97
N HIS A 98 -16.50 2.66 13.99
CA HIS A 98 -15.80 1.40 14.23
C HIS A 98 -15.90 0.91 15.69
N ASP A 99 -16.44 1.73 16.58
CA ASP A 99 -16.80 1.36 17.94
C ASP A 99 -17.94 0.32 17.99
N ARG A 100 -18.69 0.18 16.89
CA ARG A 100 -19.71 -0.86 16.73
C ARG A 100 -19.04 -2.21 16.43
N PRO A 101 -19.31 -3.27 17.22
CA PRO A 101 -18.67 -4.57 17.05
C PRO A 101 -18.81 -5.13 15.63
N GLU A 102 -19.99 -5.01 15.03
CA GLU A 102 -20.25 -5.53 13.68
C GLU A 102 -19.48 -4.79 12.58
N VAL A 103 -19.09 -3.53 12.82
CA VAL A 103 -18.25 -2.74 11.91
C VAL A 103 -16.79 -3.13 12.11
N GLU A 104 -16.35 -3.19 13.37
CA GLU A 104 -14.98 -3.58 13.74
C GLU A 104 -14.63 -4.97 13.20
N ASP A 105 -15.54 -5.95 13.31
CA ASP A 105 -15.32 -7.32 12.83
C ASP A 105 -15.00 -7.35 11.32
N ILE A 106 -15.70 -6.57 10.52
CA ILE A 106 -15.47 -6.51 9.06
C ILE A 106 -14.18 -5.74 8.73
N LEU A 107 -13.89 -4.66 9.45
CA LEU A 107 -12.65 -3.91 9.25
C LEU A 107 -11.43 -4.73 9.68
N GLU A 108 -11.55 -5.53 10.74
CA GLU A 108 -10.51 -6.46 11.18
C GLU A 108 -10.32 -7.61 10.18
N GLU A 109 -11.41 -8.20 9.65
CA GLU A 109 -11.34 -9.19 8.55
C GLU A 109 -10.56 -8.63 7.35
N MET A 110 -10.88 -7.39 6.94
CA MET A 110 -10.16 -6.71 5.87
C MET A 110 -8.65 -6.58 6.15
N ILE A 111 -8.27 -6.17 7.37
CA ILE A 111 -6.85 -6.06 7.76
C ILE A 111 -6.16 -7.43 7.72
N GLN A 112 -6.84 -8.49 8.19
CA GLN A 112 -6.32 -9.85 8.14
C GLN A 112 -6.08 -10.32 6.71
N ASP A 113 -7.03 -10.08 5.80
CA ASP A 113 -6.90 -10.43 4.38
C ASP A 113 -5.74 -9.67 3.72
N ILE A 114 -5.63 -8.37 3.95
CA ILE A 114 -4.53 -7.53 3.44
C ILE A 114 -3.20 -8.04 3.96
N SER A 115 -3.11 -8.35 5.26
CA SER A 115 -1.89 -8.88 5.86
C SER A 115 -1.46 -10.21 5.24
N ALA A 116 -2.41 -11.09 4.88
CA ALA A 116 -2.10 -12.37 4.24
C ALA A 116 -1.44 -12.19 2.85
N GLY A 117 -1.94 -11.24 2.06
CA GLY A 117 -1.31 -10.86 0.79
C GLY A 117 0.07 -10.24 1.00
N LEU A 118 0.18 -9.25 1.90
CA LEU A 118 1.43 -8.53 2.18
C LEU A 118 2.54 -9.44 2.71
N VAL A 119 2.24 -10.37 3.62
CA VAL A 119 3.23 -11.32 4.15
C VAL A 119 3.85 -12.16 3.04
N SER A 120 3.06 -12.61 2.07
CA SER A 120 3.57 -13.38 0.93
C SER A 120 4.60 -12.58 0.13
N ILE A 121 4.32 -11.31 -0.13
CA ILE A 121 5.19 -10.43 -0.90
C ILE A 121 6.42 -10.03 -0.09
N ILE A 122 6.25 -9.75 1.20
CA ILE A 122 7.34 -9.46 2.14
C ILE A 122 8.34 -10.61 2.16
N ASN A 123 7.86 -11.84 2.23
CA ASN A 123 8.70 -13.03 2.24
C ASN A 123 9.45 -13.24 0.92
N MET A 124 8.90 -12.78 -0.21
CA MET A 124 9.51 -12.90 -1.54
C MET A 124 10.50 -11.78 -1.85
N LEU A 125 10.16 -10.54 -1.51
CA LEU A 125 10.87 -9.34 -1.97
C LEU A 125 11.70 -8.66 -0.88
N GLN A 126 11.45 -8.97 0.39
CA GLN A 126 12.10 -8.34 1.54
C GLN A 126 12.17 -6.79 1.42
N PRO A 127 11.03 -6.11 1.30
CA PRO A 127 10.99 -4.66 1.15
C PRO A 127 11.39 -3.95 2.45
N GLU A 128 11.97 -2.76 2.34
CA GLU A 128 12.32 -1.92 3.49
C GLU A 128 11.09 -1.26 4.13
N MET A 129 10.00 -1.05 3.38
CA MET A 129 8.76 -0.51 3.92
C MET A 129 7.55 -0.78 3.02
N ILE A 130 6.36 -0.65 3.61
CA ILE A 130 5.09 -0.62 2.90
C ILE A 130 4.52 0.80 2.93
N VAL A 131 4.07 1.29 1.78
CA VAL A 131 3.42 2.59 1.61
C VAL A 131 1.94 2.38 1.27
N LEU A 132 1.05 2.92 2.07
CA LEU A 132 -0.39 2.89 1.85
C LEU A 132 -0.78 4.06 0.95
N GLY A 133 -1.33 3.76 -0.22
CA GLY A 133 -1.91 4.73 -1.14
C GLY A 133 -3.45 4.64 -1.16
N TYR A 134 -4.05 5.50 -1.97
CA TYR A 134 -5.48 5.45 -2.30
C TYR A 134 -6.37 5.38 -1.05
N ASP A 135 -7.23 4.37 -0.92
CA ASP A 135 -8.13 4.17 0.22
C ASP A 135 -7.38 3.99 1.56
N GLY A 136 -6.13 3.50 1.53
CA GLY A 136 -5.27 3.37 2.71
C GLY A 136 -4.87 4.72 3.33
N ILE A 137 -5.05 5.84 2.61
CA ILE A 137 -4.84 7.19 3.15
C ILE A 137 -5.91 7.54 4.20
N ASP A 138 -7.12 7.04 4.01
CA ASP A 138 -8.27 7.35 4.88
C ASP A 138 -8.30 6.47 6.14
N TRP A 139 -7.39 5.50 6.29
CA TRP A 139 -7.32 4.62 7.45
C TRP A 139 -6.89 5.37 8.72
N PRO A 140 -7.50 5.13 9.89
CA PRO A 140 -6.99 5.64 11.15
C PRO A 140 -5.60 5.05 11.48
N GLU A 141 -4.78 5.80 12.22
CA GLU A 141 -3.40 5.37 12.55
C GLU A 141 -3.34 4.03 13.30
N ASP A 142 -4.36 3.72 14.09
CA ASP A 142 -4.38 2.44 14.81
C ASP A 142 -4.60 1.24 13.87
N TYR A 143 -5.32 1.40 12.75
CA TYR A 143 -5.39 0.35 11.73
C TYR A 143 -4.09 0.21 10.95
N VAL A 144 -3.38 1.31 10.70
CA VAL A 144 -2.03 1.27 10.10
C VAL A 144 -1.08 0.49 11.01
N LYS A 145 -1.11 0.77 12.32
CA LYS A 145 -0.32 0.03 13.31
C LYS A 145 -0.74 -1.43 13.43
N LYS A 146 -2.04 -1.74 13.43
CA LYS A 146 -2.54 -3.13 13.42
C LYS A 146 -1.96 -3.89 12.23
N LEU A 147 -2.00 -3.31 11.03
CA LEU A 147 -1.41 -3.92 9.85
C LEU A 147 0.11 -4.11 10.00
N GLU A 148 0.83 -3.09 10.50
CA GLU A 148 2.28 -3.15 10.76
C GLU A 148 2.65 -4.28 11.73
N ILE A 149 1.88 -4.45 12.80
CA ILE A 149 2.07 -5.54 13.76
C ILE A 149 1.83 -6.89 13.08
N LEU A 150 0.69 -7.06 12.39
CA LEU A 150 0.32 -8.33 11.77
C LEU A 150 1.32 -8.80 10.71
N ILE A 151 1.84 -7.90 9.88
CA ILE A 151 2.82 -8.30 8.85
C ILE A 151 4.17 -8.68 9.46
N ASN A 152 4.61 -8.02 10.53
CA ASN A 152 5.88 -8.31 11.18
C ASN A 152 5.81 -9.54 12.07
N ASP A 153 4.66 -9.84 12.68
CA ASP A 153 4.44 -11.07 13.44
C ASP A 153 4.40 -12.32 12.53
N ARG A 154 3.98 -12.16 11.26
CA ARG A 154 3.73 -13.29 10.35
C ARG A 154 4.81 -13.54 9.29
N LYS A 155 5.74 -12.61 9.08
CA LYS A 155 6.83 -12.80 8.11
C LYS A 155 7.84 -13.85 8.59
N ILE A 156 8.58 -14.44 7.66
CA ILE A 156 9.56 -15.49 7.95
C ILE A 156 10.77 -14.95 8.72
N ALA A 157 11.29 -13.79 8.31
CA ALA A 157 12.46 -13.19 8.92
C ALA A 157 12.09 -12.56 10.28
N GLN A 158 12.49 -13.22 11.37
CA GLN A 158 12.26 -12.80 12.75
C GLN A 158 13.56 -12.31 13.41
N ASP A 159 14.39 -11.61 12.64
CA ASP A 159 15.71 -11.09 13.03
C ASP A 159 15.64 -9.71 13.71
N GLY A 160 14.45 -9.26 14.10
CA GLY A 160 14.22 -7.95 14.73
C GLY A 160 14.23 -6.78 13.74
N TRP A 161 14.45 -7.02 12.45
CA TRP A 161 14.14 -6.04 11.41
C TRP A 161 12.62 -5.88 11.36
N ASN A 162 12.09 -4.67 11.43
CA ASN A 162 10.67 -4.41 11.27
C ASN A 162 10.43 -3.66 9.96
N ILE A 163 9.36 -4.05 9.26
CA ILE A 163 8.90 -3.39 8.04
C ILE A 163 7.86 -2.36 8.44
N PRO A 164 8.19 -1.06 8.45
CA PRO A 164 7.23 -0.01 8.78
C PRO A 164 6.16 0.10 7.71
N VAL A 165 4.94 0.45 8.14
CA VAL A 165 3.83 0.81 7.27
C VAL A 165 3.59 2.31 7.38
N LYS A 166 3.58 3.02 6.25
CA LYS A 166 3.41 4.48 6.20
C LYS A 166 2.36 4.87 5.16
N LYS A 167 1.62 5.95 5.41
CA LYS A 167 0.76 6.55 4.38
C LYS A 167 1.60 7.31 3.36
N ALA A 168 1.16 7.31 2.10
CA ALA A 168 1.82 8.09 1.06
C ALA A 168 1.76 9.59 1.39
N TYR A 169 2.89 10.27 1.23
CA TYR A 169 3.04 11.68 1.62
C TYR A 169 2.08 12.62 0.88
N PHE A 170 1.89 12.40 -0.42
CA PHE A 170 1.02 13.21 -1.26
C PHE A 170 -0.47 12.85 -1.13
N GLY A 171 -0.83 11.91 -0.25
CA GLY A 171 -2.22 11.53 0.01
C GLY A 171 -3.01 11.23 -1.27
N LYS A 172 -4.21 11.82 -1.37
CA LYS A 172 -5.11 11.69 -2.54
C LYS A 172 -4.60 12.36 -3.81
N GLN A 173 -3.53 13.16 -3.73
CA GLN A 173 -2.89 13.81 -4.88
C GLN A 173 -1.72 12.99 -5.44
N ALA A 174 -1.38 11.85 -4.82
CA ALA A 174 -0.21 11.06 -5.19
C ALA A 174 -0.22 10.65 -6.68
N GLN A 175 -1.37 10.30 -7.24
CA GLN A 175 -1.50 9.93 -8.65
C GLN A 175 -1.22 11.12 -9.57
N LEU A 176 -1.72 12.31 -9.23
CA LEU A 176 -1.51 13.53 -10.03
C LEU A 176 -0.05 13.97 -9.97
N VAL A 177 0.55 13.95 -8.78
CA VAL A 177 1.96 14.28 -8.58
C VAL A 177 2.85 13.25 -9.29
N GLY A 178 2.52 11.96 -9.22
CA GLY A 178 3.22 10.90 -9.93
C GLY A 178 3.16 11.08 -11.44
N ALA A 179 1.98 11.35 -12.01
CA ALA A 179 1.82 11.62 -13.44
C ALA A 179 2.62 12.85 -13.89
N ALA A 180 2.58 13.95 -13.13
CA ALA A 180 3.37 15.13 -13.42
C ALA A 180 4.88 14.84 -13.33
N ALA A 181 5.31 14.09 -12.31
CA ALA A 181 6.71 13.71 -12.14
C ALA A 181 7.22 12.83 -13.28
N LEU A 182 6.40 11.91 -13.81
CA LEU A 182 6.76 11.08 -14.97
C LEU A 182 7.03 11.95 -16.20
N VAL A 183 6.13 12.90 -16.51
CA VAL A 183 6.31 13.82 -17.64
C VAL A 183 7.58 14.65 -17.45
N VAL A 184 7.79 15.23 -16.26
CA VAL A 184 8.98 16.02 -15.95
C VAL A 184 10.25 15.19 -16.04
N ASN A 185 10.23 13.94 -15.56
CA ASN A 185 11.37 13.03 -15.64
C ASN A 185 11.72 12.68 -17.10
N SER A 186 10.72 12.42 -17.94
CA SER A 186 10.96 12.16 -19.37
C SER A 186 11.55 13.38 -20.10
N ILE A 187 11.26 14.62 -19.66
CA ILE A 187 11.95 15.82 -20.15
C ILE A 187 13.43 15.78 -19.76
N PHE A 188 13.73 15.56 -18.48
CA PHE A 188 15.12 15.54 -18.00
C PHE A 188 15.94 14.37 -18.55
N LYS A 189 15.29 13.26 -18.92
CA LYS A 189 15.91 12.13 -19.64
C LYS A 189 16.08 12.38 -21.14
N GLY A 190 15.52 13.45 -21.68
CA GLY A 190 15.56 13.78 -23.11
C GLY A 190 14.63 12.92 -23.98
N GLU A 191 13.69 12.21 -23.38
CA GLU A 191 12.68 11.38 -24.07
C GLU A 191 11.53 12.23 -24.63
N LEU A 192 11.29 13.41 -24.05
CA LEU A 192 10.32 14.40 -24.51
C LEU A 192 11.05 15.70 -24.88
N GLN A 193 11.08 16.01 -26.18
CA GLN A 193 11.59 17.29 -26.67
C GLN A 193 10.49 18.35 -26.63
N PHE A 194 10.75 19.47 -25.94
CA PHE A 194 9.83 20.63 -25.89
C PHE A 194 9.98 21.60 -27.07
N PHE A 195 10.81 21.28 -28.05
CA PHE A 195 10.98 22.06 -29.27
C PHE A 195 11.16 21.13 -30.46
N VAL A 196 10.47 21.48 -31.55
CA VAL A 196 10.60 20.93 -32.91
C VAL A 196 12.06 20.93 -33.36
#